data_AF-A0A933EFT7-F1
#
_entry.id   AF-A0A933EFT7-F1
#
_cell.length_a   1.000
_cell.length_b   1.000
_cell.length_c   1.000
_cell.angle_alpha   90.00
_cell.angle_beta   90.00
_cell.angle_gamma   90.00
#
_symmetry.space_group_name_H-M   'P 1'
#
loop_
_entity.id
_entity.type
_entity.pdbx_description
1 polymer ?
#
loop_
_entity_poly.entity_id
_entity_poly.type
_entity_poly.pdbx_seq_one_letter_code
_entity_poly.pdbx_strand_id
1 'polypeptide(L)'
;MTTSLRVKGLAHKLSQIAGKDRDATEFRCRANDLMKKTVGWDFAVWSTVDPPTVLFTSCILFDVQPDPRVEPKLFELEFAGGDVNQFADLARAKQPAGSLHVTTQGNPERSRRFRELLQPIGCGDELRAVFKSGDAAWGALVAYRTTNSGKFSEADSTLVSQVGPIIADGLRHCLLRTAAEAPHRLQNSPGVVLLSKDGRILETTSTAERWSSLVNGPKDWSTVVSAVAAKTRTDGAIVSVPVRTQTGQWIVLHGSHTGSGAVAIIVEEARGIHLTGAISGVYGLTLRERDVTEGVLHGQSTKEICENLKISPHTVQDHLKSIFDKVGVRSRGGLASLFFNGHYVERRRAGSTPSPYGWYLSDEHL
;
A
#
# COMPACT_ATOMS: atom_id res chain seq x y z
N MET A 1 -1.82 10.97 -40.35
CA MET A 1 -2.95 10.66 -39.43
C MET A 1 -3.29 11.92 -38.66
N THR A 2 -4.55 12.37 -38.65
CA THR A 2 -4.97 13.51 -37.83
C THR A 2 -4.82 13.19 -36.34
N THR A 3 -4.49 14.19 -35.51
CA THR A 3 -4.30 14.06 -34.05
C THR A 3 -5.47 13.31 -33.38
N SER A 4 -6.70 13.53 -33.86
CA SER A 4 -7.92 12.85 -33.39
C SER A 4 -7.92 11.33 -33.61
N LEU A 5 -7.44 10.84 -34.78
CA LEU A 5 -7.36 9.40 -35.07
C LEU A 5 -6.30 8.71 -34.20
N ARG A 6 -5.17 9.40 -33.96
CA ARG A 6 -4.08 8.92 -33.12
C ARG A 6 -4.54 8.73 -31.66
N VAL A 7 -5.27 9.70 -31.12
CA VAL A 7 -5.83 9.65 -29.75
C VAL A 7 -6.85 8.52 -29.63
N LYS A 8 -7.79 8.40 -30.57
CA LYS A 8 -8.80 7.32 -30.56
C LYS A 8 -8.18 5.92 -30.60
N GLY A 9 -7.16 5.73 -31.46
CA GLY A 9 -6.46 4.45 -31.56
C GLY A 9 -5.70 4.08 -30.29
N LEU A 10 -5.02 5.05 -29.67
CA LEU A 10 -4.31 4.86 -28.40
C LEU A 10 -5.27 4.59 -27.25
N ALA A 11 -6.34 5.39 -27.13
CA ALA A 11 -7.41 5.23 -26.15
C ALA A 11 -8.00 3.81 -26.20
N HIS A 12 -8.34 3.32 -27.40
CA HIS A 12 -8.87 1.97 -27.57
C HIS A 12 -7.91 0.88 -27.05
N LYS A 13 -6.62 0.97 -27.38
CA LYS A 13 -5.60 0.01 -26.92
C LYS A 13 -5.42 0.07 -25.39
N LEU A 14 -5.41 1.26 -24.80
CA LEU A 14 -5.32 1.45 -23.35
C LEU A 14 -6.54 0.86 -22.63
N SER A 15 -7.75 1.05 -23.15
CA SER A 15 -8.96 0.43 -22.61
C SER A 15 -8.91 -1.10 -22.66
N GLN A 16 -8.36 -1.68 -23.73
CA GLN A 16 -8.24 -3.14 -23.86
C GLN A 16 -7.31 -3.76 -22.82
N ILE A 17 -6.17 -3.11 -22.51
CA ILE A 17 -5.25 -3.62 -21.48
C ILE A 17 -5.81 -3.39 -20.06
N ALA A 18 -6.47 -2.26 -19.81
CA ALA A 18 -7.14 -1.97 -18.53
C ALA A 18 -8.22 -3.00 -18.15
N GLY A 19 -8.87 -3.62 -19.14
CA GLY A 19 -9.87 -4.66 -18.92
C GLY A 19 -9.31 -6.06 -18.65
N LYS A 20 -8.03 -6.32 -18.97
CA LYS A 20 -7.41 -7.64 -18.89
C LYS A 20 -6.44 -7.79 -17.73
N ASP A 21 -5.73 -6.71 -17.38
CA ASP A 21 -4.67 -6.77 -16.37
C ASP A 21 -5.27 -6.82 -14.97
N ARG A 22 -4.70 -7.69 -14.12
CA ARG A 22 -5.09 -7.84 -12.72
C ARG A 22 -4.23 -7.04 -11.76
N ASP A 23 -3.03 -6.65 -12.20
CA ASP A 23 -2.03 -5.97 -11.39
C ASP A 23 -1.64 -4.60 -11.97
N ALA A 24 -1.42 -3.64 -11.06
CA ALA A 24 -1.10 -2.26 -11.40
C ALA A 24 0.34 -2.10 -11.94
N THR A 25 1.25 -3.03 -11.66
CA THR A 25 2.60 -3.04 -12.24
C THR A 25 2.53 -3.46 -13.70
N GLU A 26 1.89 -4.60 -14.00
CA GLU A 26 1.72 -5.09 -15.37
C GLU A 26 1.02 -4.06 -16.27
N PHE A 27 -0.06 -3.45 -15.77
CA PHE A 27 -0.78 -2.41 -16.50
C PHE A 27 0.13 -1.22 -16.87
N ARG A 28 0.94 -0.72 -15.92
CA ARG A 28 1.87 0.39 -16.17
C ARG A 28 2.94 0.04 -17.20
N CYS A 29 3.48 -1.19 -17.17
CA CYS A 29 4.44 -1.65 -18.18
C CYS A 29 3.85 -1.60 -19.59
N ARG A 30 2.64 -2.16 -19.78
CA ARG A 30 1.96 -2.17 -21.08
C ARG A 30 1.54 -0.77 -21.53
N ALA A 31 1.07 0.06 -20.59
CA ALA A 31 0.74 1.46 -20.86
C ALA A 31 1.99 2.25 -21.28
N ASN A 32 3.13 2.05 -20.61
CA ASN A 32 4.40 2.66 -20.97
C ASN A 32 4.80 2.31 -22.41
N ASP A 33 4.73 1.04 -22.81
CA ASP A 33 5.11 0.62 -24.17
C ASP A 33 4.24 1.28 -25.26
N LEU A 34 2.93 1.38 -25.02
CA LEU A 34 2.00 2.03 -25.95
C LEU A 34 2.23 3.54 -26.03
N MET A 35 2.44 4.16 -24.87
CA MET A 35 2.64 5.59 -24.77
C MET A 35 4.02 6.00 -25.32
N LYS A 36 5.09 5.25 -25.03
CA LYS A 36 6.44 5.48 -25.57
C LYS A 36 6.47 5.44 -27.09
N LYS A 37 5.80 4.44 -27.70
CA LYS A 37 5.66 4.34 -29.17
C LYS A 37 4.88 5.51 -29.77
N THR A 38 3.99 6.11 -29.00
CA THR A 38 3.13 7.20 -29.48
C THR A 38 3.77 8.55 -29.22
N VAL A 39 4.15 8.89 -28.01
CA VAL A 39 4.68 10.21 -27.62
C VAL A 39 6.18 10.31 -27.85
N GLY A 40 6.94 9.25 -27.59
CA GLY A 40 8.39 9.23 -27.69
C GLY A 40 9.07 9.91 -26.49
N TRP A 41 9.82 9.14 -25.71
CA TRP A 41 10.68 9.59 -24.62
C TRP A 41 11.86 8.64 -24.49
N ASP A 42 12.96 9.11 -23.91
CA ASP A 42 14.15 8.29 -23.71
C ASP A 42 13.97 7.36 -22.51
N PHE A 43 13.46 7.92 -21.41
CA PHE A 43 13.13 7.20 -20.18
C PHE A 43 11.92 7.82 -19.48
N ALA A 44 11.27 7.06 -18.61
CA ALA A 44 10.07 7.49 -17.92
C ALA A 44 9.95 6.87 -16.52
N VAL A 45 9.18 7.55 -15.67
CA VAL A 45 8.83 7.10 -14.33
C VAL A 45 7.31 7.08 -14.22
N TRP A 46 6.76 5.94 -13.81
CA TRP A 46 5.33 5.75 -13.60
C TRP A 46 5.04 5.42 -12.14
N SER A 47 4.10 6.15 -11.56
CA SER A 47 3.79 6.05 -10.15
C SER A 47 2.29 5.90 -9.92
N THR A 48 1.90 5.13 -8.92
CA THR A 48 0.57 5.28 -8.32
C THR A 48 0.64 6.38 -7.28
N VAL A 49 -0.47 7.08 -7.05
CA VAL A 49 -0.57 8.12 -6.04
C VAL A 49 -1.74 7.85 -5.10
N ASP A 50 -1.63 8.33 -3.87
CA ASP A 50 -2.74 8.41 -2.93
C ASP A 50 -3.69 9.55 -3.35
N PRO A 51 -4.97 9.29 -3.68
CA PRO A 51 -5.83 10.32 -4.25
C PRO A 51 -6.04 11.57 -3.39
N PRO A 52 -6.19 11.48 -2.05
CA PRO A 52 -6.34 12.67 -1.19
C PRO A 52 -5.08 13.55 -1.13
N THR A 53 -3.89 12.95 -1.10
CA THR A 53 -2.63 13.69 -0.85
C THR A 53 -1.77 13.90 -2.09
N VAL A 54 -2.02 13.13 -3.15
CA VAL A 54 -1.19 13.01 -4.37
C VAL A 54 0.23 12.49 -4.05
N LEU A 55 0.43 11.91 -2.86
CA LEU A 55 1.71 11.28 -2.51
C LEU A 55 1.92 9.99 -3.29
N PHE A 56 3.15 9.77 -3.75
CA PHE A 56 3.52 8.57 -4.48
C PHE A 56 3.46 7.33 -3.59
N THR A 57 2.75 6.30 -4.03
CA THR A 57 2.58 5.03 -3.30
C THR A 57 3.35 3.87 -3.93
N SER A 58 3.84 4.05 -5.16
CA SER A 58 4.77 3.16 -5.83
C SER A 58 5.47 3.90 -6.96
N CYS A 59 6.57 3.33 -7.47
CA CYS A 59 7.37 3.90 -8.56
C CYS A 59 7.90 2.77 -9.44
N ILE A 60 7.85 2.95 -10.77
CA ILE A 60 8.51 2.08 -11.75
C ILE A 60 9.32 2.96 -12.69
N LEU A 61 10.61 2.65 -12.82
CA LEU A 61 11.53 3.32 -13.73
C LEU A 61 11.66 2.51 -15.02
N PHE A 62 11.56 3.18 -16.16
CA PHE A 62 11.75 2.59 -17.49
C PHE A 62 12.95 3.21 -18.18
N ASP A 63 13.86 2.36 -18.68
CA ASP A 63 15.05 2.75 -19.46
C ASP A 63 16.06 3.64 -18.70
N VAL A 64 16.04 3.59 -17.36
CA VAL A 64 16.97 4.31 -16.50
C VAL A 64 17.23 3.52 -15.22
N GLN A 65 18.43 3.65 -14.66
CA GLN A 65 18.80 3.04 -13.37
C GLN A 65 18.54 4.04 -12.23
N PRO A 66 18.09 3.56 -11.06
CA PRO A 66 17.90 4.44 -9.91
C PRO A 66 19.24 5.02 -9.44
N ASP A 67 19.30 6.34 -9.23
CA ASP A 67 20.43 7.02 -8.58
C ASP A 67 19.97 7.50 -7.19
N PRO A 68 20.56 6.99 -6.09
CA PRO A 68 20.14 7.34 -4.73
C PRO A 68 20.34 8.81 -4.36
N ARG A 69 21.08 9.59 -5.18
CA ARG A 69 21.26 11.03 -4.98
C ARG A 69 20.18 11.86 -5.66
N VAL A 70 19.57 11.34 -6.73
CA VAL A 70 18.59 12.06 -7.55
C VAL A 70 17.23 12.08 -6.86
N GLU A 71 16.80 10.94 -6.31
CA GLU A 71 15.45 10.77 -5.77
C GLU A 71 15.14 11.68 -4.55
N PRO A 72 16.00 11.77 -3.51
CA PRO A 72 15.74 12.68 -2.39
C PRO A 72 15.66 14.14 -2.83
N LYS A 73 16.54 14.54 -3.77
CA LYS A 73 16.57 15.90 -4.31
C LYS A 73 15.33 16.20 -5.15
N LEU A 74 14.85 15.23 -5.93
CA LEU A 74 13.61 15.35 -6.71
C LEU A 74 12.40 15.61 -5.80
N PHE A 75 12.28 14.89 -4.69
CA PHE A 75 11.19 15.09 -3.74
C PHE A 75 11.33 16.38 -2.94
N GLU A 76 12.55 16.77 -2.54
CA GLU A 76 12.79 18.11 -1.96
C GLU A 76 12.26 19.21 -2.90
N LEU A 77 12.61 19.14 -4.18
CA LEU A 77 12.19 20.13 -5.19
C LEU A 77 10.69 20.08 -5.49
N GLU A 78 10.07 18.90 -5.46
CA GLU A 78 8.63 18.75 -5.64
C GLU A 78 7.85 19.38 -4.48
N PHE A 79 8.24 19.07 -3.24
CA PHE A 79 7.47 19.47 -2.06
C PHE A 79 7.86 20.85 -1.50
N ALA A 80 8.98 21.44 -1.94
CA ALA A 80 9.34 22.83 -1.59
C ALA A 80 8.36 23.87 -2.18
N GLY A 81 7.58 23.51 -3.21
CA GLY A 81 6.66 24.44 -3.87
C GLY A 81 7.34 25.43 -4.82
N GLY A 82 6.54 26.19 -5.57
CA GLY A 82 7.00 27.36 -6.32
C GLY A 82 7.68 27.09 -7.67
N ASP A 83 7.56 25.88 -8.20
CA ASP A 83 8.01 25.52 -9.55
C ASP A 83 6.80 25.26 -10.48
N VAL A 84 7.06 25.09 -11.77
CA VAL A 84 6.02 24.75 -12.76
C VAL A 84 5.76 23.24 -12.84
N ASN A 85 4.55 22.87 -13.25
CA ASN A 85 4.12 21.48 -13.45
C ASN A 85 4.32 20.60 -12.20
N GLN A 86 4.07 21.14 -11.01
CA GLN A 86 4.01 20.35 -9.77
C GLN A 86 2.80 19.41 -9.80
N PHE A 87 2.91 18.22 -9.22
CA PHE A 87 1.84 17.22 -9.29
C PHE A 87 0.58 17.69 -8.56
N ALA A 88 0.73 18.42 -7.45
CA ALA A 88 -0.40 19.01 -6.74
C ALA A 88 -1.19 20.00 -7.63
N ASP A 89 -0.49 20.78 -8.46
CA ASP A 89 -1.13 21.73 -9.37
C ASP A 89 -1.73 21.04 -10.59
N LEU A 90 -1.02 20.08 -11.18
CA LEU A 90 -1.53 19.27 -12.29
C LEU A 90 -2.77 18.45 -11.87
N ALA A 91 -2.84 17.96 -10.63
CA ALA A 91 -4.01 17.28 -10.09
C ALA A 91 -5.25 18.21 -10.09
N ARG A 92 -5.06 19.51 -9.81
CA ARG A 92 -6.14 20.51 -9.82
C ARG A 92 -6.40 21.11 -11.21
N ALA A 93 -5.47 20.97 -12.14
CA ALA A 93 -5.57 21.57 -13.46
C ALA A 93 -6.64 20.89 -14.35
N LYS A 94 -7.21 21.69 -15.27
CA LYS A 94 -8.08 21.18 -16.35
C LYS A 94 -7.32 20.31 -17.34
N GLN A 95 -6.07 20.68 -17.61
CA GLN A 95 -5.13 19.89 -18.41
C GLN A 95 -4.06 19.34 -17.46
N PRO A 96 -4.23 18.11 -16.93
CA PRO A 96 -3.33 17.53 -15.95
C PRO A 96 -2.03 16.98 -16.57
N ALA A 97 -1.51 17.62 -17.61
CA ALA A 97 -0.25 17.26 -18.24
C ALA A 97 0.44 18.49 -18.85
N GLY A 98 1.76 18.59 -18.68
CA GLY A 98 2.55 19.71 -19.21
C GLY A 98 4.01 19.36 -19.42
N SER A 99 4.57 19.86 -20.52
CA SER A 99 6.01 19.90 -20.80
C SER A 99 6.64 21.07 -20.07
N LEU A 100 7.83 20.86 -19.50
CA LEU A 100 8.62 21.92 -18.90
C LEU A 100 8.97 22.99 -19.94
N HIS A 101 9.45 22.61 -21.12
CA HIS A 101 9.80 23.54 -22.18
C HIS A 101 8.59 24.39 -22.63
N VAL A 102 7.42 23.77 -22.84
CA VAL A 102 6.21 24.50 -23.23
C VAL A 102 5.72 25.43 -22.11
N THR A 103 5.59 24.92 -20.88
CA THR A 103 5.08 25.72 -19.74
C THR A 103 5.99 26.91 -19.43
N THR A 104 7.30 26.77 -19.64
CA THR A 104 8.28 27.85 -19.44
C THR A 104 8.49 28.73 -20.68
N GLN A 105 7.72 28.53 -21.75
CA GLN A 105 7.84 29.27 -23.02
C GLN A 105 9.26 29.23 -23.60
N GLY A 106 9.88 28.05 -23.58
CA GLY A 106 11.24 27.84 -24.06
C GLY A 106 12.35 28.21 -23.08
N ASN A 107 12.03 28.58 -21.84
CA ASN A 107 13.00 28.99 -20.81
C ASN A 107 13.04 28.01 -19.62
N PRO A 108 13.45 26.74 -19.81
CA PRO A 108 13.41 25.72 -18.76
C PRO A 108 14.26 26.08 -17.53
N GLU A 109 15.28 26.93 -17.71
CA GLU A 109 16.09 27.54 -16.64
C GLU A 109 15.26 28.28 -15.58
N ARG A 110 14.00 28.64 -15.85
CA ARG A 110 13.10 29.21 -14.84
C ARG A 110 12.71 28.21 -13.76
N SER A 111 12.74 26.91 -14.07
CA SER A 111 12.50 25.84 -13.12
C SER A 111 13.76 25.57 -12.30
N ARG A 112 13.62 25.66 -10.98
CA ARG A 112 14.69 25.30 -10.04
C ARG A 112 15.09 23.84 -10.24
N ARG A 113 14.10 22.98 -10.46
CA ARG A 113 14.31 21.56 -10.71
C ARG A 113 15.05 21.26 -12.00
N PHE A 114 14.84 22.05 -13.05
CA PHE A 114 15.64 21.93 -14.26
C PHE A 114 17.13 22.21 -13.98
N ARG A 115 17.42 23.35 -13.36
CA ARG A 115 18.79 23.81 -13.06
C ARG A 115 19.54 22.88 -12.12
N GLU A 116 18.90 22.50 -11.02
CA GLU A 116 19.56 21.77 -9.94
C GLU A 116 19.63 20.26 -10.18
N LEU A 117 18.75 19.69 -11.02
CA LEU A 117 18.61 18.25 -11.17
C LEU A 117 18.68 17.76 -12.61
N LEU A 118 17.86 18.31 -13.51
CA LEU A 118 17.68 17.76 -14.86
C LEU A 118 18.85 18.10 -15.81
N GLN A 119 19.29 19.35 -15.83
CA GLN A 119 20.37 19.79 -16.70
C GLN A 119 21.70 19.08 -16.40
N PRO A 120 22.13 18.92 -15.13
CA PRO A 120 23.37 18.19 -14.81
C PRO A 120 23.41 16.74 -15.29
N ILE A 121 22.24 16.07 -15.40
CA ILE A 121 22.13 14.68 -15.85
C ILE A 121 21.80 14.57 -17.35
N GLY A 122 21.91 15.66 -18.12
CA GLY A 122 21.71 15.66 -19.56
C GLY A 122 20.25 15.56 -20.01
N CYS A 123 19.29 15.86 -19.14
CA CYS A 123 17.88 15.95 -19.51
C CYS A 123 17.60 17.28 -20.21
N GLY A 124 17.06 17.19 -21.42
CA GLY A 124 16.70 18.34 -22.25
C GLY A 124 15.28 18.85 -22.03
N ASP A 125 14.32 17.96 -21.76
CA ASP A 125 12.93 18.32 -21.48
C ASP A 125 12.25 17.23 -20.65
N GLU A 126 11.17 17.62 -19.99
CA GLU A 126 10.36 16.74 -19.16
C GLU A 126 8.88 17.01 -19.39
N LEU A 127 8.10 15.95 -19.58
CA LEU A 127 6.64 15.99 -19.57
C LEU A 127 6.15 15.32 -18.28
N ARG A 128 5.37 16.06 -17.50
CA ARG A 128 4.70 15.56 -16.30
C ARG A 128 3.21 15.43 -16.52
N ALA A 129 2.60 14.40 -15.97
CA ALA A 129 1.16 14.23 -16.00
C ALA A 129 0.62 13.60 -14.71
N VAL A 130 -0.62 13.95 -14.37
CA VAL A 130 -1.45 13.28 -13.35
C VAL A 130 -2.64 12.63 -14.05
N PHE A 131 -2.85 11.35 -13.80
CA PHE A 131 -3.96 10.59 -14.35
C PHE A 131 -5.14 10.60 -13.37
N LYS A 132 -6.25 11.21 -13.80
CA LYS A 132 -7.45 11.40 -12.97
C LYS A 132 -8.65 10.62 -13.48
N SER A 133 -9.40 10.02 -12.57
CA SER A 133 -10.74 9.51 -12.83
C SER A 133 -11.73 10.36 -12.02
N GLY A 134 -12.55 11.14 -12.71
CA GLY A 134 -13.21 12.30 -12.10
C GLY A 134 -12.19 13.30 -11.56
N ASP A 135 -12.36 13.72 -10.30
CA ASP A 135 -11.44 14.63 -9.61
C ASP A 135 -10.31 13.91 -8.84
N ALA A 136 -10.35 12.58 -8.74
CA ALA A 136 -9.39 11.80 -7.98
C ALA A 136 -8.17 11.41 -8.83
N ALA A 137 -6.96 11.71 -8.32
CA ALA A 137 -5.70 11.30 -8.92
C ALA A 137 -5.35 9.85 -8.55
N TRP A 138 -5.01 9.03 -9.55
CA TRP A 138 -4.69 7.60 -9.34
C TRP A 138 -3.29 7.21 -9.79
N GLY A 139 -2.66 8.04 -10.63
CA GLY A 139 -1.27 7.86 -11.00
C GLY A 139 -0.62 9.12 -11.53
N ALA A 140 0.68 9.04 -11.69
CA ALA A 140 1.51 10.09 -12.24
C ALA A 140 2.51 9.52 -13.26
N LEU A 141 2.85 10.34 -14.25
CA LEU A 141 3.89 10.07 -15.23
C LEU A 141 4.90 11.21 -15.21
N VAL A 142 6.17 10.83 -15.30
CA VAL A 142 7.24 11.72 -15.71
C VAL A 142 7.98 11.10 -16.88
N ALA A 143 7.94 11.75 -18.04
CA ALA A 143 8.64 11.31 -19.23
C ALA A 143 9.76 12.31 -19.56
N TYR A 144 10.95 11.79 -19.87
CA TYR A 144 12.13 12.60 -20.10
C TYR A 144 12.64 12.44 -21.54
N ARG A 145 13.12 13.54 -22.11
CA ARG A 145 13.95 13.53 -23.31
C ARG A 145 15.30 14.13 -22.94
N THR A 146 16.37 13.46 -23.33
CA THR A 146 17.74 13.95 -23.27
C THR A 146 17.90 15.15 -24.19
N THR A 147 19.00 15.88 -24.02
CA THR A 147 19.32 17.06 -24.86
C THR A 147 19.29 16.78 -26.36
N ASN A 148 19.52 15.54 -26.77
CA ASN A 148 19.62 15.14 -28.19
C ASN A 148 18.27 14.66 -28.78
N SER A 149 17.25 14.43 -27.96
CA SER A 149 15.97 13.83 -28.39
C SER A 149 14.87 14.84 -28.67
N GLY A 150 15.20 16.14 -28.72
CA GLY A 150 14.25 17.22 -28.95
C GLY A 150 13.35 17.52 -27.74
N LYS A 151 12.36 18.40 -27.94
CA LYS A 151 11.45 18.89 -26.88
C LYS A 151 10.05 18.32 -27.05
N PHE A 152 9.33 18.11 -25.96
CA PHE A 152 7.92 17.77 -26.01
C PHE A 152 7.11 18.96 -26.53
N SER A 153 6.09 18.66 -27.32
CA SER A 153 5.18 19.64 -27.89
C SER A 153 3.92 19.83 -27.02
N GLU A 154 3.17 20.90 -27.27
CA GLU A 154 1.84 21.08 -26.69
C GLU A 154 0.89 19.95 -27.10
N ALA A 155 1.03 19.43 -28.33
CA ALA A 155 0.27 18.29 -28.81
C ALA A 155 0.58 17.00 -28.01
N ASP A 156 1.83 16.81 -27.57
CA ASP A 156 2.21 15.69 -26.71
C ASP A 156 1.51 15.77 -25.35
N SER A 157 1.57 16.95 -24.72
CA SER A 157 0.90 17.20 -23.42
C SER A 157 -0.62 17.03 -23.53
N THR A 158 -1.22 17.54 -24.61
CA THR A 158 -2.65 17.41 -24.89
C THR A 158 -3.05 15.95 -25.10
N LEU A 159 -2.27 15.18 -25.86
CA LEU A 159 -2.54 13.76 -26.09
C LEU A 159 -2.47 12.96 -24.78
N VAL A 160 -1.43 13.18 -23.96
CA VAL A 160 -1.29 12.52 -22.64
C VAL A 160 -2.47 12.87 -21.74
N SER A 161 -2.88 14.15 -21.73
CA SER A 161 -4.06 14.61 -20.97
C SER A 161 -5.35 13.94 -21.44
N GLN A 162 -5.54 13.74 -22.75
CA GLN A 162 -6.77 13.17 -23.31
C GLN A 162 -6.93 11.68 -23.02
N VAL A 163 -5.83 10.93 -22.97
CA VAL A 163 -5.85 9.49 -22.64
C VAL A 163 -5.74 9.23 -21.13
N GLY A 164 -5.38 10.24 -20.35
CA GLY A 164 -5.19 10.15 -18.90
C GLY A 164 -6.34 9.53 -18.11
N PRO A 165 -7.62 9.83 -18.40
CA PRO A 165 -8.75 9.21 -17.70
C PRO A 165 -8.80 7.68 -17.84
N ILE A 166 -8.47 7.15 -19.03
CA ILE A 166 -8.47 5.71 -19.30
C ILE A 166 -7.36 5.03 -18.48
N ILE A 167 -6.20 5.67 -18.38
CA ILE A 167 -5.08 5.20 -17.57
C ILE A 167 -5.44 5.21 -16.09
N ALA A 168 -6.07 6.29 -15.62
CA ALA A 168 -6.52 6.42 -14.23
C ALA A 168 -7.52 5.31 -13.86
N ASP A 169 -8.50 5.04 -14.71
CA ASP A 169 -9.46 3.95 -14.49
C ASP A 169 -8.80 2.58 -14.49
N GLY A 170 -7.82 2.34 -15.37
CA GLY A 170 -7.02 1.11 -15.36
C GLY A 170 -6.28 0.91 -14.04
N LEU A 171 -5.58 1.93 -13.56
CA LEU A 171 -4.88 1.91 -12.26
C LEU A 171 -5.87 1.70 -11.10
N ARG A 172 -6.97 2.47 -11.07
CA ARG A 172 -8.00 2.36 -10.04
C ARG A 172 -8.58 0.94 -9.99
N HIS A 173 -8.90 0.33 -11.13
CA HIS A 173 -9.41 -1.03 -11.18
C HIS A 173 -8.37 -2.07 -10.74
N CYS A 174 -7.11 -1.94 -11.14
CA CYS A 174 -6.06 -2.86 -10.69
C CYS A 174 -5.87 -2.78 -9.17
N LEU A 175 -5.76 -1.57 -8.62
CA LEU A 175 -5.63 -1.36 -7.17
C LEU A 175 -6.84 -1.91 -6.40
N LEU A 176 -8.06 -1.75 -6.93
CA LEU A 176 -9.27 -2.33 -6.35
C LEU A 176 -9.27 -3.86 -6.38
N ARG A 177 -8.81 -4.48 -7.47
CA ARG A 177 -8.70 -5.95 -7.57
C ARG A 177 -7.67 -6.49 -6.59
N THR A 178 -6.47 -5.90 -6.54
CA THR A 178 -5.42 -6.28 -5.56
C THR A 178 -5.91 -6.10 -4.12
N ALA A 179 -6.62 -5.00 -3.82
CA ALA A 179 -7.20 -4.78 -2.51
C ALA A 179 -8.33 -5.77 -2.17
N ALA A 180 -9.10 -6.22 -3.18
CA ALA A 180 -10.13 -7.25 -3.00
C ALA A 180 -9.53 -8.66 -2.79
N GLU A 181 -8.36 -8.93 -3.39
CA GLU A 181 -7.61 -10.18 -3.24
C GLU A 181 -6.80 -10.24 -1.92
N ALA A 182 -6.51 -9.09 -1.28
CA ALA A 182 -5.85 -8.99 0.03
C ALA A 182 -6.43 -7.85 0.90
N PRO A 183 -7.63 -8.03 1.51
CA PRO A 183 -8.34 -6.97 2.21
C PRO A 183 -7.76 -6.71 3.60
N HIS A 184 -6.73 -5.87 3.69
CA HIS A 184 -6.17 -5.43 4.98
C HIS A 184 -6.02 -3.90 5.03
N ARG A 185 -7.08 -3.15 5.41
CA ARG A 185 -6.95 -1.73 5.81
C ARG A 185 -6.94 -1.57 7.33
N LEU A 186 -6.01 -0.74 7.82
CA LEU A 186 -5.75 -0.43 9.23
C LEU A 186 -6.87 0.52 9.72
N GLN A 187 -7.84 0.04 10.50
CA GLN A 187 -8.81 0.91 11.18
C GLN A 187 -8.18 1.68 12.34
N ASN A 188 -7.09 1.16 12.88
CA ASN A 188 -6.27 1.81 13.87
C ASN A 188 -4.83 1.88 13.32
N SER A 189 -4.29 3.09 13.19
CA SER A 189 -2.89 3.25 12.77
C SER A 189 -1.96 2.56 13.78
N PRO A 190 -0.82 2.02 13.34
CA PRO A 190 0.18 1.54 14.27
C PRO A 190 0.66 2.68 15.19
N GLY A 191 0.81 2.38 16.47
CA GLY A 191 1.52 3.19 17.43
C GLY A 191 3.00 2.82 17.48
N VAL A 192 3.86 3.72 17.97
CA VAL A 192 5.28 3.44 18.20
C VAL A 192 5.64 3.83 19.63
N VAL A 193 6.39 2.95 20.30
CA VAL A 193 7.09 3.23 21.56
C VAL A 193 8.59 3.07 21.30
N LEU A 194 9.36 4.12 21.54
CA LEU A 194 10.82 4.09 21.42
C LEU A 194 11.44 3.93 22.80
N LEU A 195 12.34 2.97 22.96
CA LEU A 195 13.05 2.71 24.21
C LEU A 195 14.55 2.89 24.05
N SER A 196 15.18 3.48 25.07
CA SER A 196 16.64 3.57 25.17
C SER A 196 17.27 2.19 25.31
N LYS A 197 18.60 2.14 25.16
CA LYS A 197 19.41 0.94 25.44
C LYS A 197 19.20 0.38 26.85
N ASP A 198 18.87 1.25 27.82
CA ASP A 198 18.68 0.91 29.23
C ASP A 198 17.22 0.55 29.57
N GLY A 199 16.32 0.52 28.60
CA GLY A 199 14.92 0.15 28.82
C GLY A 199 13.99 1.28 29.25
N ARG A 200 14.44 2.54 29.21
CA ARG A 200 13.57 3.69 29.45
C ARG A 200 12.81 4.06 28.19
N ILE A 201 11.52 4.33 28.30
CA ILE A 201 10.74 4.90 27.20
C ILE A 201 11.27 6.32 26.94
N LEU A 202 11.68 6.57 25.69
CA LEU A 202 12.13 7.86 25.21
C LEU A 202 10.96 8.65 24.62
N GLU A 203 10.20 8.02 23.74
CA GLU A 203 9.11 8.64 22.98
C GLU A 203 7.95 7.65 22.80
N THR A 204 6.73 8.17 22.71
CA THR A 204 5.52 7.38 22.41
C THR A 204 4.62 8.20 21.50
N THR A 205 4.11 7.59 20.43
CA THR A 205 3.14 8.26 19.57
C THR A 205 1.75 8.28 20.21
N SER A 206 0.93 9.27 19.88
CA SER A 206 -0.46 9.38 20.37
C SER A 206 -1.30 8.11 20.11
N THR A 207 -1.04 7.41 19.02
CA THR A 207 -1.71 6.13 18.74
C THR A 207 -1.24 5.00 19.65
N ALA A 208 0.04 4.96 20.04
CA ALA A 208 0.53 4.01 21.04
C ALA A 208 -0.01 4.31 22.45
N GLU A 209 -0.20 5.58 22.81
CA GLU A 209 -0.87 5.97 24.06
C GLU A 209 -2.32 5.47 24.08
N ARG A 210 -3.03 5.64 22.96
CA ARG A 210 -4.40 5.09 22.79
C ARG A 210 -4.42 3.57 22.93
N TRP A 211 -3.43 2.87 22.37
CA TRP A 211 -3.33 1.42 22.57
C TRP A 211 -3.03 1.05 24.03
N SER A 212 -2.15 1.81 24.69
CA SER A 212 -1.83 1.62 26.11
C SER A 212 -3.07 1.74 27.00
N SER A 213 -3.98 2.69 26.73
CA SER A 213 -5.19 2.85 27.55
C SER A 213 -6.17 1.69 27.41
N LEU A 214 -6.08 0.91 26.33
CA LEU A 214 -6.94 -0.23 26.05
C LEU A 214 -6.39 -1.54 26.65
N VAL A 215 -5.11 -1.61 27.03
CA VAL A 215 -4.53 -2.76 27.76
C VAL A 215 -4.91 -2.67 29.25
N ASN A 216 -4.95 -3.80 29.98
CA ASN A 216 -5.38 -3.94 31.40
C ASN A 216 -4.55 -3.09 32.40
N GLY A 217 -4.64 -1.77 32.30
CA GLY A 217 -3.96 -0.80 33.15
C GLY A 217 -2.48 -0.55 32.79
N PRO A 218 -1.87 0.51 33.37
CA PRO A 218 -0.51 0.95 33.03
C PRO A 218 0.58 -0.09 33.31
N LYS A 219 0.37 -0.95 34.33
CA LYS A 219 1.34 -1.98 34.75
C LYS A 219 1.48 -3.09 33.71
N ASP A 220 0.38 -3.54 33.14
CA ASP A 220 0.38 -4.61 32.14
C ASP A 220 1.02 -4.11 30.84
N TRP A 221 0.68 -2.88 30.43
CA TRP A 221 1.35 -2.22 29.31
C TRP A 221 2.87 -2.13 29.49
N SER A 222 3.32 -1.61 30.64
CA SER A 222 4.75 -1.48 30.96
C SER A 222 5.46 -2.83 30.97
N THR A 223 4.79 -3.88 31.46
CA THR A 223 5.32 -5.25 31.51
C THR A 223 5.55 -5.80 30.11
N VAL A 224 4.55 -5.71 29.23
CA VAL A 224 4.65 -6.20 27.84
C VAL A 224 5.74 -5.43 27.08
N VAL A 225 5.73 -4.11 27.16
CA VAL A 225 6.72 -3.24 26.51
C VAL A 225 8.15 -3.59 26.96
N SER A 226 8.36 -3.78 28.27
CA SER A 226 9.67 -4.14 28.82
C SER A 226 10.12 -5.53 28.37
N ALA A 227 9.20 -6.50 28.34
CA ALA A 227 9.49 -7.87 27.93
C ALA A 227 9.88 -7.95 26.44
N VAL A 228 9.12 -7.27 25.57
CA VAL A 228 9.43 -7.18 24.14
C VAL A 228 10.79 -6.52 23.95
N ALA A 229 11.05 -5.39 24.61
CA ALA A 229 12.32 -4.69 24.48
C ALA A 229 13.52 -5.54 24.94
N ALA A 230 13.41 -6.21 26.08
CA ALA A 230 14.46 -7.07 26.60
C ALA A 230 14.77 -8.23 25.66
N LYS A 231 13.72 -8.89 25.12
CA LYS A 231 13.86 -10.02 24.21
C LYS A 231 14.43 -9.61 22.85
N THR A 232 13.99 -8.49 22.30
CA THR A 232 14.53 -7.95 21.04
C THR A 232 16.04 -7.75 21.19
N ARG A 233 16.50 -7.16 22.30
CA ARG A 233 17.92 -6.93 22.57
C ARG A 233 18.80 -8.18 22.57
N THR A 234 18.23 -9.33 22.93
CA THR A 234 18.98 -10.58 23.06
C THR A 234 19.03 -11.36 21.76
N ASP A 235 17.95 -11.37 20.97
CA ASP A 235 17.82 -12.26 19.81
C ASP A 235 18.17 -11.60 18.46
N GLY A 236 18.26 -10.27 18.36
CA GLY A 236 18.56 -9.55 17.11
C GLY A 236 17.49 -9.66 16.01
N ALA A 237 16.52 -10.57 16.18
CA ALA A 237 15.38 -10.78 15.30
C ALA A 237 14.15 -9.96 15.73
N ILE A 238 13.17 -9.85 14.83
CA ILE A 238 11.87 -9.22 15.11
C ILE A 238 11.13 -10.07 16.16
N VAL A 239 10.79 -9.46 17.29
CA VAL A 239 10.00 -10.09 18.35
C VAL A 239 8.56 -9.62 18.23
N SER A 240 7.59 -10.53 18.28
CA SER A 240 6.17 -10.17 18.20
C SER A 240 5.36 -10.83 19.32
N VAL A 241 4.48 -10.08 19.97
CA VAL A 241 3.59 -10.63 21.02
C VAL A 241 2.15 -10.12 20.85
N PRO A 242 1.14 -11.01 20.79
CA PRO A 242 -0.25 -10.60 20.83
C PRO A 242 -0.69 -10.30 22.27
N VAL A 243 -1.45 -9.22 22.45
CA VAL A 243 -1.99 -8.76 23.73
C VAL A 243 -3.48 -8.54 23.59
N ARG A 244 -4.24 -9.01 24.57
CA ARG A 244 -5.68 -8.78 24.63
C ARG A 244 -5.96 -7.48 25.37
N THR A 245 -6.78 -6.63 24.77
CA THR A 245 -7.27 -5.39 25.36
C THR A 245 -8.47 -5.65 26.27
N GLN A 246 -8.79 -4.67 27.12
CA GLN A 246 -9.99 -4.63 27.96
C GLN A 246 -11.29 -4.68 27.15
N THR A 247 -11.27 -4.12 25.94
CA THR A 247 -12.42 -4.13 25.01
C THR A 247 -12.55 -5.47 24.27
N GLY A 248 -11.69 -6.44 24.56
CA GLY A 248 -11.70 -7.76 23.94
C GLY A 248 -11.03 -7.82 22.56
N GLN A 249 -10.53 -6.70 22.04
CA GLN A 249 -9.73 -6.64 20.82
C GLN A 249 -8.32 -7.19 21.07
N TRP A 250 -7.69 -7.72 20.03
CA TRP A 250 -6.28 -8.12 20.08
C TRP A 250 -5.42 -7.05 19.41
N ILE A 251 -4.29 -6.76 20.03
CA ILE A 251 -3.21 -5.96 19.44
C ILE A 251 -1.93 -6.82 19.38
N VAL A 252 -0.97 -6.42 18.55
CA VAL A 252 0.34 -7.05 18.48
C VAL A 252 1.41 -5.98 18.69
N LEU A 253 2.40 -6.30 19.54
CA LEU A 253 3.58 -5.48 19.74
C LEU A 253 4.76 -6.13 19.03
N HIS A 254 5.42 -5.39 18.14
CA HIS A 254 6.58 -5.81 17.36
C HIS A 254 7.82 -5.04 17.80
N GLY A 255 8.79 -5.70 18.42
CA GLY A 255 10.07 -5.11 18.80
C GLY A 255 11.14 -5.30 17.72
N SER A 256 11.81 -4.20 17.35
CA SER A 256 12.94 -4.18 16.43
C SER A 256 14.09 -3.32 16.94
N HIS A 257 15.32 -3.71 16.60
CA HIS A 257 16.51 -2.93 16.90
C HIS A 257 16.60 -1.67 16.06
N THR A 258 17.09 -0.60 16.69
CA THR A 258 17.62 0.57 15.99
C THR A 258 19.15 0.53 16.02
N GLY A 259 19.81 1.15 15.04
CA GLY A 259 21.28 1.13 14.91
C GLY A 259 22.05 1.74 16.10
N SER A 260 21.38 2.44 17.02
CA SER A 260 21.98 3.09 18.20
C SER A 260 21.87 2.27 19.49
N GLY A 261 21.37 1.03 19.43
CA GLY A 261 21.11 0.19 20.62
C GLY A 261 19.77 0.47 21.32
N ALA A 262 18.99 1.43 20.82
CA ALA A 262 17.59 1.63 21.19
C ALA A 262 16.69 0.57 20.54
N VAL A 263 15.51 0.35 21.11
CA VAL A 263 14.49 -0.57 20.58
C VAL A 263 13.25 0.21 20.18
N ALA A 264 12.76 0.00 18.96
CA ALA A 264 11.47 0.51 18.52
C ALA A 264 10.43 -0.61 18.66
N ILE A 265 9.31 -0.30 19.31
CA ILE A 265 8.16 -1.20 19.42
C ILE A 265 7.01 -0.61 18.61
N ILE A 266 6.55 -1.33 17.60
CA ILE A 266 5.35 -1.00 16.82
C ILE A 266 4.16 -1.72 17.46
N VAL A 267 3.05 -1.02 17.63
CA VAL A 267 1.84 -1.53 18.29
C VAL A 267 0.69 -1.39 17.30
N GLU A 268 0.07 -2.49 16.89
CA GLU A 268 -1.04 -2.42 15.95
C GLU A 268 -2.16 -3.41 16.29
N GLU A 269 -3.33 -3.22 15.70
CA GLU A 269 -4.42 -4.18 15.83
C GLU A 269 -4.03 -5.52 15.21
N ALA A 270 -4.31 -6.62 15.92
CA ALA A 270 -4.01 -7.95 15.42
C ALA A 270 -4.87 -8.25 14.19
N ARG A 271 -4.21 -8.38 13.04
CA ARG A 271 -4.85 -8.79 11.79
C ARG A 271 -4.94 -10.31 11.74
N GLY A 272 -6.00 -10.83 11.11
CA GLY A 272 -6.44 -12.24 11.16
C GLY A 272 -5.41 -13.33 10.81
N ILE A 273 -4.21 -12.98 10.36
CA ILE A 273 -3.10 -13.90 10.07
C ILE A 273 -2.09 -13.99 11.24
N HIS A 274 -2.01 -13.00 12.14
CA HIS A 274 -1.03 -12.98 13.25
C HIS A 274 -1.45 -13.79 14.49
N LEU A 275 -2.61 -14.44 14.46
CA LEU A 275 -3.21 -15.07 15.63
C LEU A 275 -3.00 -16.61 15.68
N THR A 276 -2.24 -17.18 14.76
CA THR A 276 -2.10 -18.64 14.58
C THR A 276 -1.39 -19.34 15.75
N GLY A 277 -0.60 -18.64 16.56
CA GLY A 277 0.04 -19.19 17.77
C GLY A 277 -0.79 -19.11 19.04
N ALA A 278 -1.25 -17.89 19.39
CA ALA A 278 -1.91 -17.62 20.66
C ALA A 278 -3.39 -18.03 20.68
N ILE A 279 -4.15 -17.76 19.61
CA ILE A 279 -5.57 -18.15 19.54
C ILE A 279 -5.72 -19.66 19.40
N SER A 280 -4.85 -20.28 18.61
CA SER A 280 -4.80 -21.74 18.52
C SER A 280 -4.50 -22.41 19.85
N GLY A 281 -3.69 -21.78 20.71
CA GLY A 281 -3.48 -22.22 22.09
C GLY A 281 -4.74 -22.14 22.94
N VAL A 282 -5.54 -21.09 22.79
CA VAL A 282 -6.82 -20.89 23.50
C VAL A 282 -7.86 -21.96 23.13
N TYR A 283 -7.88 -22.42 21.87
CA TYR A 283 -8.76 -23.51 21.41
C TYR A 283 -8.15 -24.91 21.53
N GLY A 284 -6.95 -25.05 22.13
CA GLY A 284 -6.31 -26.36 22.32
C GLY A 284 -5.89 -27.05 21.01
N LEU A 285 -5.60 -26.28 19.95
CA LEU A 285 -5.11 -26.79 18.68
C LEU A 285 -3.63 -27.19 18.82
N THR A 286 -3.32 -28.42 18.39
CA THR A 286 -1.97 -28.96 18.23
C THR A 286 -1.22 -28.22 17.12
N LEU A 287 0.11 -28.32 17.08
CA LEU A 287 0.93 -27.67 16.04
C LEU A 287 0.46 -28.03 14.62
N ARG A 288 0.10 -29.30 14.37
CA ARG A 288 -0.39 -29.73 13.06
C ARG A 288 -1.78 -29.20 12.71
N GLU A 289 -2.66 -29.07 13.70
CA GLU A 289 -3.96 -28.44 13.51
C GLU A 289 -3.84 -26.92 13.25
N ARG A 290 -2.78 -26.27 13.76
CA ARG A 290 -2.47 -24.86 13.45
C ARG A 290 -2.07 -24.69 12.00
N ASP A 291 -1.13 -25.51 11.53
CA ASP A 291 -0.66 -25.50 10.15
C ASP A 291 -1.84 -25.67 9.16
N VAL A 292 -2.75 -26.61 9.46
CA VAL A 292 -3.96 -26.85 8.65
C VAL A 292 -4.94 -25.68 8.74
N THR A 293 -5.18 -25.13 9.94
CA THR A 293 -6.07 -23.97 10.15
C THR A 293 -5.57 -22.74 9.39
N GLU A 294 -4.26 -22.48 9.43
CA GLU A 294 -3.62 -21.38 8.71
C GLU A 294 -3.85 -21.52 7.20
N GLY A 295 -3.66 -22.71 6.64
CA GLY A 295 -3.98 -22.96 5.23
C GLY A 295 -5.45 -22.69 4.89
N VAL A 296 -6.39 -23.06 5.77
CA VAL A 296 -7.82 -22.74 5.58
C VAL A 296 -8.09 -21.24 5.60
N LEU A 297 -7.50 -20.52 6.55
CA LEU A 297 -7.70 -19.06 6.70
C LEU A 297 -7.09 -18.27 5.53
N HIS A 298 -6.02 -18.77 4.91
CA HIS A 298 -5.46 -18.23 3.68
C HIS A 298 -6.24 -18.62 2.41
N GLY A 299 -7.40 -19.29 2.55
CA GLY A 299 -8.23 -19.70 1.42
C GLY A 299 -7.70 -20.89 0.61
N GLN A 300 -6.64 -21.56 1.08
CA GLN A 300 -6.02 -22.68 0.37
C GLN A 300 -6.98 -23.86 0.28
N SER A 301 -7.09 -24.47 -0.89
CA SER A 301 -7.80 -25.73 -1.11
C SER A 301 -7.16 -26.88 -0.33
N THR A 302 -7.91 -27.96 -0.11
CA THR A 302 -7.37 -29.18 0.54
C THR A 302 -6.14 -29.71 -0.21
N LYS A 303 -6.11 -29.59 -1.55
CA LYS A 303 -4.98 -30.02 -2.37
C LYS A 303 -3.73 -29.20 -2.08
N GLU A 304 -3.86 -27.88 -2.03
CA GLU A 304 -2.75 -26.97 -1.70
C GLU A 304 -2.24 -27.19 -0.27
N ILE A 305 -3.13 -27.44 0.69
CA ILE A 305 -2.75 -27.76 2.08
C ILE A 305 -1.97 -29.09 2.14
N CYS A 306 -2.39 -30.10 1.37
CA CYS A 306 -1.67 -31.39 1.28
C CYS A 306 -0.26 -31.21 0.72
N GLU A 307 -0.13 -30.43 -0.36
CA GLU A 307 1.15 -30.15 -1.01
C GLU A 307 2.09 -29.38 -0.06
N ASN A 308 1.58 -28.36 0.62
CA ASN A 308 2.35 -27.52 1.53
C ASN A 308 2.81 -28.28 2.79
N LEU A 309 1.93 -29.11 3.37
CA LEU A 309 2.20 -29.82 4.62
C LEU A 309 2.75 -31.23 4.43
N LYS A 310 2.85 -31.70 3.17
CA LYS A 310 3.30 -33.04 2.79
C LYS A 310 2.53 -34.17 3.50
N ILE A 311 1.20 -34.03 3.54
CA ILE A 311 0.28 -34.99 4.15
C ILE A 311 -0.83 -35.38 3.16
N SER A 312 -1.49 -36.51 3.41
CA SER A 312 -2.54 -37.01 2.53
C SER A 312 -3.84 -36.17 2.65
N PRO A 313 -4.70 -36.15 1.61
CA PRO A 313 -6.02 -35.53 1.69
C PRO A 313 -6.87 -36.06 2.84
N HIS A 314 -6.76 -37.36 3.13
CA HIS A 314 -7.47 -37.98 4.26
C HIS A 314 -7.01 -37.39 5.59
N THR A 315 -5.69 -37.24 5.77
CA THR A 315 -5.10 -36.64 6.97
C THR A 315 -5.53 -35.18 7.17
N VAL A 316 -5.63 -34.39 6.08
CA VAL A 316 -6.17 -33.02 6.18
C VAL A 316 -7.63 -33.03 6.61
N GLN A 317 -8.46 -33.94 6.09
CA GLN A 317 -9.87 -34.06 6.51
C GLN A 317 -10.00 -34.46 7.99
N ASP A 318 -9.17 -35.39 8.46
CA ASP A 318 -9.13 -35.79 9.87
C ASP A 318 -8.75 -34.61 10.78
N HIS A 319 -7.74 -33.83 10.39
CA HIS A 319 -7.39 -32.61 11.10
C HIS A 319 -8.52 -31.58 11.10
N LEU A 320 -9.18 -31.34 9.95
CA LEU A 320 -10.30 -30.40 9.87
C LEU A 320 -11.46 -30.79 10.78
N LYS A 321 -11.77 -32.09 10.86
CA LYS A 321 -12.81 -32.59 11.76
C LYS A 321 -12.46 -32.31 13.23
N SER A 322 -11.24 -32.65 13.64
CA SER A 322 -10.74 -32.36 14.99
C SER A 322 -10.74 -30.85 15.31
N ILE A 323 -10.31 -30.02 14.35
CA ILE A 323 -10.34 -28.56 14.48
C ILE A 323 -11.78 -28.07 14.69
N PHE A 324 -12.73 -28.53 13.86
CA PHE A 324 -14.12 -28.11 13.94
C PHE A 324 -14.75 -28.46 15.28
N ASP A 325 -14.47 -29.66 15.80
CA ASP A 325 -14.94 -30.10 17.11
C ASP A 325 -14.34 -29.24 18.24
N LYS A 326 -13.04 -28.91 18.18
CA LYS A 326 -12.34 -28.09 19.19
C LYS A 326 -12.79 -26.63 19.21
N VAL A 327 -13.05 -26.06 18.04
CA VAL A 327 -13.43 -24.64 17.91
C VAL A 327 -14.95 -24.42 17.92
N GLY A 328 -15.75 -25.50 17.89
CA GLY A 328 -17.22 -25.44 17.96
C GLY A 328 -17.91 -25.01 16.67
N VAL A 329 -17.34 -25.33 15.50
CA VAL A 329 -17.91 -25.01 14.17
C VAL A 329 -18.21 -26.27 13.38
N ARG A 330 -18.90 -26.14 12.24
CA ARG A 330 -19.34 -27.30 11.44
C ARG A 330 -18.84 -27.33 10.00
N SER A 331 -18.06 -26.33 9.60
CA SER A 331 -17.59 -26.24 8.23
C SER A 331 -16.33 -25.39 8.12
N ARG A 332 -15.60 -25.53 7.00
CA ARG A 332 -14.48 -24.64 6.66
C ARG A 332 -14.92 -23.17 6.63
N GLY A 333 -16.10 -22.91 6.07
CA GLY A 333 -16.72 -21.59 6.09
C GLY A 333 -17.06 -21.14 7.51
N GLY A 334 -17.50 -22.04 8.38
CA GLY A 334 -17.75 -21.80 9.80
C GLY A 334 -16.47 -21.53 10.60
N LEU A 335 -15.37 -22.20 10.27
CA LEU A 335 -14.05 -21.97 10.86
C LEU A 335 -13.50 -20.61 10.45
N ALA A 336 -13.49 -20.29 9.16
CA ALA A 336 -13.17 -18.95 8.69
C ALA A 336 -14.09 -17.92 9.36
N SER A 337 -15.39 -18.19 9.34
CA SER A 337 -16.41 -17.35 9.97
C SER A 337 -16.23 -17.22 11.48
N LEU A 338 -15.68 -18.17 12.25
CA LEU A 338 -15.44 -18.01 13.68
C LEU A 338 -14.27 -17.04 13.93
N PHE A 339 -13.17 -17.23 13.21
CA PHE A 339 -12.01 -16.34 13.27
C PHE A 339 -12.33 -14.95 12.69
N PHE A 340 -13.33 -14.83 11.81
CA PHE A 340 -13.86 -13.56 11.31
C PHE A 340 -14.98 -12.95 12.20
N ASN A 341 -16.00 -13.71 12.63
CA ASN A 341 -17.23 -13.25 13.30
C ASN A 341 -17.13 -13.13 14.81
N GLY A 342 -16.26 -13.92 15.48
CA GLY A 342 -15.99 -13.78 16.91
C GLY A 342 -15.49 -12.38 17.29
N HIS A 343 -15.09 -11.60 16.28
CA HIS A 343 -14.58 -10.23 16.39
C HIS A 343 -15.41 -9.19 15.61
N TYR A 344 -16.46 -9.59 14.87
CA TYR A 344 -17.21 -8.70 13.95
C TYR A 344 -18.73 -8.59 14.23
N VAL A 345 -19.40 -9.58 14.85
CA VAL A 345 -20.89 -9.63 14.88
C VAL A 345 -21.55 -8.70 15.90
N GLU A 346 -20.90 -8.37 17.00
CA GLU A 346 -21.43 -7.46 18.03
C GLU A 346 -21.85 -6.10 17.44
N ARG A 347 -21.07 -5.56 16.50
CA ARG A 347 -21.33 -4.25 15.88
C ARG A 347 -22.53 -4.23 14.93
N ARG A 348 -22.92 -5.38 14.37
CA ARG A 348 -24.08 -5.53 13.50
C ARG A 348 -25.40 -5.57 14.28
N ARG A 349 -25.39 -6.11 15.51
CA ARG A 349 -26.58 -6.15 16.39
C ARG A 349 -26.92 -4.78 16.99
N ALA A 350 -25.94 -3.88 17.06
CA ALA A 350 -26.09 -2.53 17.61
C ALA A 350 -26.79 -1.52 16.66
N GLY A 351 -27.30 -1.94 15.48
CA GLY A 351 -28.04 -1.04 14.57
C GLY A 351 -27.17 -0.08 13.75
N SER A 352 -25.85 -0.12 13.95
CA SER A 352 -24.83 0.62 13.20
C SER A 352 -25.08 0.63 11.68
N THR A 353 -24.87 1.76 11.01
CA THR A 353 -25.02 1.87 9.56
C THR A 353 -23.74 1.42 8.85
N PRO A 354 -23.81 0.55 7.83
CA PRO A 354 -22.63 0.18 7.07
C PRO A 354 -22.14 1.36 6.23
N SER A 355 -20.89 1.73 6.46
CA SER A 355 -20.11 2.70 5.69
C SER A 355 -19.84 2.18 4.26
N PRO A 356 -19.60 3.08 3.28
CA PRO A 356 -19.21 2.73 1.91
C PRO A 356 -17.92 1.88 1.80
N TYR A 357 -17.20 1.65 2.90
CA TYR A 357 -16.05 0.73 2.97
C TYR A 357 -16.39 -0.66 3.53
N GLY A 358 -17.68 -0.99 3.67
CA GLY A 358 -18.14 -2.34 4.04
C GLY A 358 -18.10 -2.67 5.53
N TRP A 359 -17.99 -1.68 6.42
CA TRP A 359 -18.02 -1.86 7.88
C TRP A 359 -19.04 -0.96 8.57
N TYR A 360 -19.50 -1.35 9.75
CA TYR A 360 -20.48 -0.66 10.58
C TYR A 360 -19.89 0.59 11.28
N LEU A 361 -20.54 1.76 11.13
CA LEU A 361 -20.20 3.01 11.82
C LEU A 361 -20.65 2.95 13.29
N SER A 362 -19.80 3.36 14.24
CA SER A 362 -20.22 3.53 15.65
C SER A 362 -21.00 4.84 15.82
N ASP A 363 -22.07 4.81 16.63
CA ASP A 363 -23.00 5.93 16.84
C ASP A 363 -22.42 7.17 17.57
N GLU A 364 -21.14 7.20 17.93
CA GLU A 364 -20.52 8.33 18.67
C GLU A 364 -20.15 9.56 17.81
N HIS A 365 -20.73 9.73 16.62
CA HIS A 365 -20.47 10.90 15.78
C HIS A 365 -21.74 11.56 15.20
N LEU A 366 -22.77 11.72 16.03
CA LEU A 366 -23.81 12.74 15.81
C LEU A 366 -23.86 13.71 17.00
#